data_AF-A0AA45MNI4-F1
#
_entry.id   AF-A0AA45MNI4-F1
#
_cell.length_a   1.000
_cell.length_b   1.000
_cell.length_c   1.000
_cell.angle_alpha   90.00
_cell.angle_beta   90.00
_cell.angle_gamma   90.00
#
_symmetry.space_group_name_H-M   'P 1'
#
loop_
_entity.id
_entity.type
_entity.pdbx_description
1 polymer ?
#
loop_
_entity_poly.entity_id
_entity_poly.type
_entity_poly.pdbx_seq_one_letter_code
_entity_poly.pdbx_strand_id
1 'polypeptide(L)'
;MKPFLHRLTRAALLLAAAPLLAASAAHAGELTLYTHSNFAGPPLTLRGTTPDLEPLGFNDRASSVIVRSGTWQLCEHANFQGRCMTVERGEYPVLDGFNDVISSVREVNGGGRDDRGGRDDRDDRGGRRGDRDRDDDRGYGQRREAIVLFSKSRFGGARLELHNNEVRTLDRYDFNDQAGSVIVNEGRWELCEHADFGGRCIVLEPGRYEFLDDMNNRISSLRRVR
;
A
#
# COMPACT_ATOMS: atom_id res chain seq x y z
N MET A 1 -76.19 41.34 -6.86
CA MET A 1 -74.87 41.65 -6.27
C MET A 1 -74.26 40.33 -5.78
N LYS A 2 -73.12 39.90 -6.34
CA LYS A 2 -72.30 38.79 -5.80
C LYS A 2 -71.20 39.40 -4.93
N PRO A 3 -70.79 38.76 -3.82
CA PRO A 3 -69.51 38.04 -3.86
C PRO A 3 -69.58 36.66 -3.15
N PHE A 4 -69.03 35.56 -3.67
CA PHE A 4 -67.61 35.17 -3.85
C PHE A 4 -66.92 34.61 -2.59
N LEU A 5 -66.29 33.43 -2.77
CA LEU A 5 -65.23 32.77 -1.98
C LEU A 5 -65.57 32.19 -0.59
N HIS A 6 -65.02 31.07 -0.11
CA HIS A 6 -64.21 29.99 -0.68
C HIS A 6 -64.18 28.83 0.33
N ARG A 7 -64.05 27.60 -0.17
CA ARG A 7 -63.76 26.39 0.61
C ARG A 7 -62.40 26.53 1.30
N LEU A 8 -62.29 26.09 2.55
CA LEU A 8 -61.00 25.78 3.18
C LEU A 8 -61.10 24.45 3.93
N THR A 9 -60.95 23.35 3.19
CA THR A 9 -60.53 22.06 3.77
C THR A 9 -59.06 22.18 4.16
N ARG A 10 -58.78 22.23 5.46
CA ARG A 10 -57.41 22.15 5.99
C ARG A 10 -56.89 20.73 5.76
N ALA A 11 -56.06 20.54 4.74
CA ALA A 11 -55.23 19.35 4.62
C ALA A 11 -54.07 19.47 5.63
N ALA A 12 -54.05 18.60 6.63
CA ALA A 12 -52.93 18.46 7.54
C ALA A 12 -51.79 17.76 6.79
N LEU A 13 -50.70 18.49 6.54
CA LEU A 13 -49.49 17.94 5.93
C LEU A 13 -48.70 17.21 7.03
N LEU A 14 -48.76 15.88 7.05
CA LEU A 14 -47.89 15.07 7.88
C LEU A 14 -46.48 15.09 7.25
N LEU A 15 -45.55 15.85 7.82
CA LEU A 15 -44.13 15.70 7.53
C LEU A 15 -43.65 14.38 8.14
N ALA A 16 -43.60 13.32 7.34
CA ALA A 16 -42.84 12.14 7.66
C ALA A 16 -41.34 12.50 7.55
N ALA A 17 -40.68 12.70 8.69
CA ALA A 17 -39.22 12.78 8.74
C ALA A 17 -38.65 11.38 8.46
N ALA A 18 -38.24 11.14 7.21
CA ALA A 18 -37.52 9.93 6.85
C ALA A 18 -36.13 9.98 7.49
N PRO A 19 -35.69 8.94 8.21
CA PRO A 19 -34.32 8.90 8.73
C PRO A 19 -33.37 8.79 7.53
N LEU A 20 -32.47 9.75 7.40
CA LEU A 20 -31.31 9.63 6.51
C LEU A 20 -30.47 8.47 7.05
N LEU A 21 -30.59 7.29 6.44
CA LEU A 21 -29.55 6.29 6.52
C LEU A 21 -28.32 6.91 5.87
N ALA A 22 -27.44 7.49 6.68
CA ALA A 22 -26.09 7.79 6.26
C ALA A 22 -25.47 6.44 5.91
N ALA A 23 -25.54 6.07 4.63
CA ALA A 23 -24.72 5.00 4.11
C ALA A 23 -23.29 5.42 4.42
N SER A 24 -22.65 4.73 5.35
CA SER A 24 -21.22 4.80 5.52
C SER A 24 -20.64 4.46 4.16
N ALA A 25 -20.26 5.47 3.38
CA ALA A 25 -19.52 5.26 2.16
C ALA A 25 -18.27 4.51 2.61
N ALA A 26 -18.24 3.20 2.36
CA ALA A 26 -17.03 2.41 2.54
C ALA A 26 -15.95 3.21 1.82
N HIS A 27 -14.99 3.73 2.57
CA HIS A 27 -13.93 4.53 1.99
C HIS A 27 -13.04 3.57 1.21
N ALA A 28 -13.44 3.31 -0.04
CA ALA A 28 -12.59 2.74 -1.05
C ALA A 28 -11.35 3.64 -1.17
N GLY A 29 -10.20 3.04 -1.44
CA GLY A 29 -8.96 3.76 -1.64
C GLY A 29 -9.12 4.90 -2.64
N GLU A 30 -8.18 5.83 -2.63
CA GLU A 30 -8.11 6.92 -3.60
C GLU A 30 -6.67 7.05 -4.08
N LEU A 31 -6.49 7.07 -5.41
CA LEU A 31 -5.22 7.39 -6.06
C LEU A 31 -5.44 8.45 -7.15
N THR A 32 -4.42 9.25 -7.42
CA THR A 32 -4.40 10.22 -8.51
C THR A 32 -3.17 9.98 -9.37
N LEU A 33 -3.37 9.62 -10.64
CA LEU A 33 -2.31 9.53 -11.64
C LEU A 33 -2.11 10.90 -12.30
N TYR A 34 -0.88 11.20 -12.72
CA TYR A 34 -0.51 12.43 -13.41
C TYR A 34 0.29 12.08 -14.67
N THR A 35 0.11 12.86 -15.74
CA THR A 35 0.74 12.56 -17.03
C THR A 35 2.20 13.02 -17.17
N HIS A 36 2.74 13.68 -16.16
CA HIS A 36 4.14 14.07 -16.10
C HIS A 36 4.69 13.79 -14.72
N SER A 37 6.02 13.73 -14.60
CA SER A 37 6.71 13.60 -13.32
C SER A 37 6.41 14.79 -12.39
N ASN A 38 6.66 14.61 -11.10
CA ASN A 38 6.44 15.60 -10.04
C ASN A 38 5.00 16.14 -9.98
N PHE A 39 4.03 15.26 -10.25
CA PHE A 39 2.58 15.55 -10.14
C PHE A 39 2.10 16.67 -11.07
N ALA A 40 2.75 16.80 -12.23
CA ALA A 40 2.41 17.79 -13.24
C ALA A 40 1.54 17.20 -14.37
N GLY A 41 0.93 18.08 -15.16
CA GLY A 41 0.03 17.70 -16.25
C GLY A 41 -1.38 17.33 -15.80
N PRO A 42 -2.25 16.94 -16.75
CA PRO A 42 -3.61 16.49 -16.46
C PRO A 42 -3.65 15.34 -15.43
N PRO A 43 -4.41 15.48 -14.33
CA PRO A 43 -4.60 14.42 -13.36
C PRO A 43 -5.78 13.50 -13.70
N LEU A 44 -5.73 12.25 -13.25
CA LEU A 44 -6.86 11.32 -13.21
C LEU A 44 -6.98 10.73 -11.80
N THR A 45 -8.07 11.06 -11.10
CA THR A 45 -8.35 10.52 -9.76
C THR A 45 -9.29 9.33 -9.85
N LEU A 46 -8.92 8.22 -9.20
CA LEU A 46 -9.64 6.95 -9.20
C LEU A 46 -9.92 6.52 -7.76
N ARG A 47 -11.16 6.05 -7.54
CA ARG A 47 -11.65 5.56 -6.24
C ARG A 47 -12.12 4.11 -6.28
N GLY A 48 -11.81 3.40 -7.35
CA GLY A 48 -12.11 1.99 -7.49
C GLY A 48 -11.32 1.33 -8.60
N THR A 49 -11.50 0.03 -8.70
CA THR A 49 -10.89 -0.82 -9.72
C THR A 49 -11.23 -0.33 -11.12
N THR A 50 -10.19 -0.11 -11.91
CA THR A 50 -10.26 0.34 -13.29
C THR A 50 -9.47 -0.66 -14.16
N PRO A 51 -10.15 -1.63 -14.78
CA PRO A 51 -9.48 -2.67 -15.57
C PRO A 51 -8.88 -2.15 -16.87
N ASP A 52 -9.28 -0.97 -17.34
CA ASP A 52 -8.77 -0.37 -18.56
C ASP A 52 -8.81 1.16 -18.46
N LEU A 53 -7.68 1.80 -18.70
CA LEU A 53 -7.53 3.26 -18.69
C LEU A 53 -7.79 3.90 -20.06
N GLU A 54 -7.90 3.12 -21.14
CA GLU A 54 -8.17 3.62 -22.48
C GLU A 54 -9.49 4.41 -22.58
N PRO A 55 -10.62 3.94 -22.01
CA PRO A 55 -11.88 4.70 -22.03
C PRO A 55 -11.81 6.05 -21.29
N LEU A 56 -10.83 6.21 -20.38
CA LEU A 56 -10.57 7.45 -19.65
C LEU A 56 -9.53 8.32 -20.34
N GLY A 57 -8.99 7.89 -21.48
CA GLY A 57 -7.94 8.59 -22.23
C GLY A 57 -6.59 8.65 -21.49
N PHE A 58 -6.33 7.70 -20.59
CA PHE A 58 -5.16 7.71 -19.70
C PHE A 58 -4.23 6.50 -19.88
N ASN A 59 -4.54 5.61 -20.82
CA ASN A 59 -3.71 4.45 -21.15
C ASN A 59 -2.29 4.89 -21.52
N ASP A 60 -1.28 4.31 -20.86
CA ASP A 60 0.14 4.51 -21.16
C ASP A 60 0.59 5.98 -21.03
N ARG A 61 -0.04 6.72 -20.10
CA ARG A 61 0.26 8.15 -19.88
C ARG A 61 0.73 8.50 -18.48
N ALA A 62 0.63 7.58 -17.53
CA ALA A 62 0.96 7.86 -16.14
C ALA A 62 2.47 7.95 -15.92
N SER A 63 2.95 9.07 -15.39
CA SER A 63 4.37 9.31 -15.09
C SER A 63 4.64 9.58 -13.60
N SER A 64 3.62 9.96 -12.83
CA SER A 64 3.68 10.07 -11.36
C SER A 64 2.32 9.78 -10.73
N VAL A 65 2.30 9.43 -9.44
CA VAL A 65 1.06 9.06 -8.72
C VAL A 65 1.09 9.54 -7.28
N ILE A 66 -0.07 9.98 -6.79
CA ILE A 66 -0.32 10.24 -5.37
C ILE A 66 -1.39 9.27 -4.88
N VAL A 67 -1.11 8.50 -3.85
CA VAL A 67 -2.08 7.60 -3.22
C VAL A 67 -2.56 8.24 -1.91
N ARG A 68 -3.82 8.66 -1.89
CA ARG A 68 -4.45 9.29 -0.72
C ARG A 68 -4.90 8.25 0.30
N SER A 69 -5.42 7.11 -0.14
CA SER A 69 -5.85 5.99 0.71
C SER A 69 -5.89 4.68 -0.05
N GLY A 70 -5.87 3.57 0.71
CA GLY A 70 -5.83 2.22 0.17
C GLY A 70 -4.43 1.79 -0.25
N THR A 71 -4.34 0.52 -0.66
CA THR A 71 -3.16 -0.03 -1.34
C THR A 71 -3.58 -0.37 -2.75
N TRP A 72 -2.80 0.05 -3.74
CA TRP A 72 -3.17 -0.04 -5.14
C TRP A 72 -2.16 -0.83 -5.93
N GLN A 73 -2.63 -1.62 -6.88
CA GLN A 73 -1.82 -2.30 -7.86
C GLN A 73 -2.00 -1.61 -9.22
N LEU A 74 -0.90 -1.23 -9.85
CA LEU A 74 -0.81 -0.60 -11.16
C LEU A 74 -0.16 -1.60 -12.12
N CYS A 75 -0.77 -1.89 -13.27
CA CYS A 75 -0.30 -2.92 -14.20
C CYS A 75 -0.08 -2.37 -15.62
N GLU A 76 0.90 -2.95 -16.31
CA GLU A 76 1.33 -2.57 -17.66
C GLU A 76 0.29 -2.81 -18.75
N HIS A 77 -0.65 -3.71 -18.52
CA HIS A 77 -1.65 -4.08 -19.51
C HIS A 77 -3.05 -4.01 -18.91
N ALA A 78 -4.05 -3.87 -19.78
CA ALA A 78 -5.45 -3.94 -19.40
C ALA A 78 -5.76 -5.26 -18.67
N ASN A 79 -6.82 -5.24 -17.87
CA ASN A 79 -7.31 -6.36 -17.08
C ASN A 79 -6.28 -6.92 -16.08
N PHE A 80 -5.41 -6.05 -15.55
CA PHE A 80 -4.40 -6.38 -14.53
C PHE A 80 -3.36 -7.41 -14.99
N GLN A 81 -2.94 -7.31 -16.26
CA GLN A 81 -1.96 -8.19 -16.87
C GLN A 81 -0.61 -7.50 -17.04
N GLY A 82 0.41 -8.27 -17.46
CA GLY A 82 1.77 -7.78 -17.62
C GLY A 82 2.51 -7.68 -16.29
N ARG A 83 3.54 -6.81 -16.24
CA ARG A 83 4.17 -6.45 -14.97
C ARG A 83 3.24 -5.56 -14.16
N CYS A 84 3.23 -5.75 -12.84
CA CYS A 84 2.47 -4.90 -11.93
C CYS A 84 3.36 -4.43 -10.78
N MET A 85 3.13 -3.19 -10.33
CA MET A 85 3.70 -2.64 -9.10
C MET A 85 2.58 -2.38 -8.09
N THR A 86 2.91 -2.50 -6.80
CA THR A 86 1.99 -2.16 -5.71
C THR A 86 2.47 -0.88 -5.06
N VAL A 87 1.57 0.09 -4.88
CA VAL A 87 1.82 1.38 -4.24
C VAL A 87 0.88 1.54 -3.06
N GLU A 88 1.42 1.99 -1.92
CA GLU A 88 0.64 2.30 -0.72
C GLU A 88 0.39 3.81 -0.64
N ARG A 89 -0.25 4.27 0.44
CA ARG A 89 -0.41 5.70 0.72
C ARG A 89 0.96 6.40 0.65
N GLY A 90 1.08 7.37 -0.24
CA GLY A 90 2.34 8.06 -0.49
C GLY A 90 2.32 8.94 -1.73
N GLU A 91 3.46 9.55 -2.01
CA GLU A 91 3.71 10.41 -3.17
C GLU A 91 4.86 9.82 -3.99
N TYR A 92 4.59 9.45 -5.23
CA TYR A 92 5.55 8.84 -6.15
C TYR A 92 5.78 9.79 -7.32
N PRO A 93 6.74 10.74 -7.19
CA PRO A 93 6.96 11.81 -8.17
C PRO A 93 7.52 11.30 -9.51
N VAL A 94 8.05 10.08 -9.55
CA VAL A 94 8.50 9.41 -10.77
C VAL A 94 8.08 7.95 -10.67
N LEU A 95 7.58 7.38 -11.76
CA LEU A 95 7.27 5.97 -11.91
C LEU A 95 8.44 5.25 -12.61
N ASP A 96 9.55 5.05 -11.90
CA ASP A 96 10.71 4.35 -12.48
C ASP A 96 10.33 2.93 -12.91
N GLY A 97 10.55 2.60 -14.19
CA GLY A 97 10.16 1.31 -14.79
C GLY A 97 8.66 1.15 -15.08
N PHE A 98 7.83 2.13 -14.74
CA PHE A 98 6.37 2.14 -14.97
C PHE A 98 5.86 3.44 -15.62
N ASN A 99 6.77 4.32 -16.02
CA ASN A 99 6.47 5.56 -16.73
C ASN A 99 5.85 5.25 -18.09
N ASP A 100 4.67 5.81 -18.34
CA ASP A 100 3.94 5.75 -19.61
C ASP A 100 3.64 4.32 -20.09
N VAL A 101 3.48 3.37 -19.16
CA VAL A 101 3.11 1.98 -19.50
C VAL A 101 1.92 1.47 -18.70
N ILE A 102 1.36 2.24 -17.75
CA ILE A 102 0.23 1.77 -16.94
C ILE A 102 -1.05 1.80 -17.75
N SER A 103 -1.73 0.65 -17.84
CA SER A 103 -3.01 0.49 -18.54
C SER A 103 -4.18 0.05 -17.64
N SER A 104 -3.91 -0.45 -16.42
CA SER A 104 -4.96 -0.81 -15.46
C SER A 104 -4.56 -0.63 -14.00
N VAL A 105 -5.54 -0.36 -13.14
CA VAL A 105 -5.31 -0.13 -11.71
C VAL A 105 -6.40 -0.77 -10.85
N ARG A 106 -6.04 -1.33 -9.69
CA ARG A 106 -7.02 -1.84 -8.72
C ARG A 106 -6.59 -1.63 -7.29
N GLU A 107 -7.54 -1.38 -6.43
CA GLU A 107 -7.28 -1.46 -4.99
C GLU A 107 -7.06 -2.94 -4.65
N VAL A 108 -5.94 -3.23 -4.00
CA VAL A 108 -5.70 -4.54 -3.39
C VAL A 108 -6.18 -4.44 -1.96
N ASN A 109 -7.20 -5.24 -1.62
CA ASN A 109 -7.70 -5.28 -0.25
C ASN A 109 -6.56 -5.72 0.67
N GLY A 110 -6.00 -4.77 1.43
CA GLY A 110 -5.25 -5.09 2.64
C GLY A 110 -6.21 -5.88 3.52
N GLY A 111 -5.94 -7.18 3.68
CA GLY A 111 -6.84 -8.14 4.31
C GLY A 111 -7.54 -7.54 5.52
N GLY A 112 -8.87 -7.65 5.50
CA GLY A 112 -9.70 -7.30 6.63
C GLY A 112 -9.07 -7.90 7.88
N ARG A 113 -8.84 -7.04 8.88
CA ARG A 113 -8.72 -7.51 10.25
C ARG A 113 -10.04 -8.19 10.54
N ASP A 114 -10.05 -9.51 10.50
CA ASP A 114 -11.08 -10.33 11.11
C ASP A 114 -11.01 -10.09 12.62
N ASP A 115 -11.50 -8.94 13.06
CA ASP A 115 -11.90 -8.69 14.43
C ASP A 115 -13.16 -9.53 14.69
N ARG A 116 -13.01 -10.86 14.70
CA ARG A 116 -13.96 -11.75 15.37
C ARG A 116 -13.73 -11.58 16.86
N GLY A 117 -14.34 -10.53 17.39
CA GLY A 117 -14.73 -10.47 18.79
C GLY A 117 -15.54 -11.71 19.13
N GLY A 118 -14.97 -12.54 20.00
CA GLY A 118 -15.64 -13.63 20.70
C GLY A 118 -15.27 -13.56 22.18
N ARG A 119 -15.98 -12.71 22.92
CA ARG A 119 -16.38 -12.97 24.32
C ARG A 119 -17.32 -14.19 24.29
N ASP A 120 -17.48 -15.10 25.25
CA ASP A 120 -17.15 -15.31 26.66
C ASP A 120 -16.82 -16.84 26.78
N ASP A 121 -16.18 -17.42 27.80
CA ASP A 121 -16.70 -17.65 29.15
C ASP A 121 -15.65 -18.35 30.03
N ARG A 122 -15.88 -18.22 31.33
CA ARG A 122 -15.09 -18.63 32.51
C ARG A 122 -14.77 -20.12 32.57
N ASP A 123 -13.65 -20.45 33.21
CA ASP A 123 -13.66 -21.45 34.29
C ASP A 123 -12.53 -21.21 35.30
N ASP A 124 -12.94 -20.98 36.54
CA ASP A 124 -12.15 -20.94 37.76
C ASP A 124 -11.55 -22.32 38.09
N ARG A 125 -10.24 -22.39 38.32
CA ARG A 125 -9.67 -23.32 39.32
C ARG A 125 -8.31 -22.82 39.82
N GLY A 126 -8.27 -22.58 41.12
CA GLY A 126 -7.18 -21.88 41.80
C GLY A 126 -5.91 -22.69 42.05
N GLY A 127 -4.88 -21.95 42.47
CA GLY A 127 -3.61 -22.47 42.95
C GLY A 127 -2.82 -21.35 43.63
N ARG A 128 -2.43 -21.58 44.89
CA ARG A 128 -1.86 -20.61 45.84
C ARG A 128 -0.36 -20.31 45.62
N ARG A 129 -0.01 -19.04 45.91
CA ARG A 129 1.19 -18.53 46.65
C ARG A 129 2.61 -18.76 46.09
N GLY A 130 3.37 -17.65 46.03
CA GLY A 130 4.84 -17.56 45.97
C GLY A 130 5.24 -16.38 45.06
N ASP A 131 5.38 -15.16 45.56
CA ASP A 131 6.64 -14.54 46.02
C ASP A 131 7.80 -14.61 45.00
N ARG A 132 8.18 -13.41 44.50
CA ARG A 132 9.46 -13.04 43.85
C ARG A 132 9.61 -13.62 42.43
N ASP A 133 9.80 -12.85 41.36
CA ASP A 133 10.78 -11.81 41.08
C ASP A 133 10.18 -10.76 40.12
N ARG A 134 10.12 -9.49 40.51
CA ARG A 134 10.92 -8.40 39.90
C ARG A 134 11.57 -8.71 38.54
N ASP A 135 11.07 -7.98 37.54
CA ASP A 135 11.87 -7.32 36.52
C ASP A 135 12.71 -8.23 35.61
N ASP A 136 12.07 -9.02 34.76
CA ASP A 136 12.66 -9.39 33.47
C ASP A 136 11.59 -9.78 32.44
N ASP A 137 10.59 -8.90 32.24
CA ASP A 137 9.89 -8.83 30.95
C ASP A 137 10.48 -7.67 30.14
N ARG A 138 11.79 -7.73 29.92
CA ARG A 138 12.35 -7.13 28.71
C ARG A 138 11.89 -8.00 27.56
N GLY A 139 10.66 -7.74 27.14
CA GLY A 139 10.12 -8.27 25.90
C GLY A 139 11.20 -8.15 24.84
N TYR A 140 11.60 -9.30 24.30
CA TYR A 140 12.16 -9.40 22.96
C TYR A 140 11.07 -8.84 22.04
N GLY A 141 11.02 -7.51 21.96
CA GLY A 141 10.22 -6.77 21.00
C GLY A 141 10.64 -7.34 19.68
N GLN A 142 9.71 -8.08 19.08
CA GLN A 142 9.92 -8.85 17.86
C GLN A 142 10.78 -8.01 16.93
N ARG A 143 12.00 -8.49 16.65
CA ARG A 143 12.85 -7.92 15.61
C ARG A 143 12.11 -8.18 14.31
N ARG A 144 11.14 -7.32 14.01
CA ARG A 144 10.43 -7.33 12.74
C ARG A 144 11.53 -7.18 11.70
N GLU A 145 11.59 -8.13 10.78
CA GLU A 145 12.49 -8.11 9.64
C GLU A 145 12.31 -6.76 8.95
N ALA A 146 13.29 -5.87 8.98
CA ALA A 146 13.04 -4.52 8.49
C ALA A 146 12.95 -4.51 6.95
N ILE A 147 13.76 -5.37 6.32
CA ILE A 147 13.76 -5.63 4.88
C ILE A 147 14.16 -7.09 4.61
N VAL A 148 13.56 -7.70 3.61
CA VAL A 148 13.84 -9.07 3.15
C VAL A 148 14.10 -9.04 1.64
N LEU A 149 15.23 -9.58 1.22
CA LEU A 149 15.62 -9.72 -0.19
C LEU A 149 15.41 -11.18 -0.64
N PHE A 150 14.95 -11.37 -1.87
CA PHE A 150 14.72 -12.68 -2.49
C PHE A 150 15.48 -12.78 -3.80
N SER A 151 16.11 -13.93 -4.08
CA SER A 151 17.01 -14.07 -5.22
C SER A 151 16.31 -14.26 -6.56
N LYS A 152 14.99 -14.42 -6.55
CA LYS A 152 14.14 -14.44 -7.73
C LYS A 152 12.99 -13.45 -7.55
N SER A 153 12.33 -13.13 -8.66
CA SER A 153 11.08 -12.37 -8.65
C SER A 153 9.96 -13.14 -7.93
N ARG A 154 8.89 -12.43 -7.59
CA ARG A 154 7.70 -12.96 -6.87
C ARG A 154 8.06 -13.68 -5.56
N PHE A 155 9.08 -13.20 -4.85
CA PHE A 155 9.54 -13.72 -3.56
C PHE A 155 10.04 -15.17 -3.61
N GLY A 156 10.55 -15.60 -4.77
CA GLY A 156 11.13 -16.93 -4.95
C GLY A 156 12.64 -16.99 -4.65
N GLY A 157 13.16 -18.20 -4.51
CA GLY A 157 14.61 -18.44 -4.40
C GLY A 157 15.16 -18.29 -2.99
N ALA A 158 16.46 -18.01 -2.91
CA ALA A 158 17.14 -17.77 -1.64
C ALA A 158 16.63 -16.48 -1.01
N ARG A 159 16.55 -16.46 0.32
CA ARG A 159 16.07 -15.30 1.09
C ARG A 159 17.16 -14.78 2.01
N LEU A 160 17.26 -13.47 2.11
CA LEU A 160 18.16 -12.77 3.01
C LEU A 160 17.35 -11.75 3.83
N GLU A 161 17.28 -11.98 5.13
CA GLU A 161 16.58 -11.13 6.09
C GLU A 161 17.56 -10.17 6.75
N LEU A 162 17.27 -8.88 6.72
CA LEU A 162 18.15 -7.84 7.24
C LEU A 162 17.42 -6.97 8.26
N HIS A 163 18.10 -6.72 9.37
CA HIS A 163 17.66 -5.83 10.45
C HIS A 163 18.63 -4.66 10.66
N ASN A 164 19.78 -4.67 9.98
CA ASN A 164 20.81 -3.66 10.12
C ASN A 164 20.44 -2.43 9.29
N ASN A 165 20.49 -1.24 9.87
CA ASN A 165 20.18 0.01 9.18
C ASN A 165 21.10 0.32 7.99
N GLU A 166 22.18 -0.43 7.80
CA GLU A 166 23.17 -0.21 6.75
C GLU A 166 23.91 -1.53 6.41
N VAL A 167 24.01 -1.83 5.12
CA VAL A 167 24.77 -2.93 4.53
C VAL A 167 25.58 -2.38 3.35
N ARG A 168 26.89 -2.22 3.56
CA ARG A 168 27.81 -1.65 2.55
C ARG A 168 28.13 -2.58 1.39
N THR A 169 28.02 -3.89 1.59
CA THR A 169 28.22 -4.90 0.55
C THR A 169 27.38 -6.13 0.90
N LEU A 170 26.72 -6.70 -0.11
CA LEU A 170 25.98 -7.96 -0.03
C LEU A 170 26.85 -9.20 -0.24
N ASP A 171 28.12 -9.04 -0.65
CA ASP A 171 29.07 -10.15 -0.79
C ASP A 171 29.25 -10.92 0.52
N ARG A 172 29.21 -10.22 1.66
CA ARG A 172 29.32 -10.82 2.99
C ARG A 172 28.14 -11.74 3.37
N TYR A 173 27.07 -11.68 2.58
CA TYR A 173 25.86 -12.47 2.75
C TYR A 173 25.62 -13.42 1.57
N ASP A 174 26.61 -13.56 0.67
CA ASP A 174 26.50 -14.34 -0.57
C ASP A 174 25.30 -13.96 -1.45
N PHE A 175 24.90 -12.69 -1.41
CA PHE A 175 23.67 -12.19 -2.04
C PHE A 175 23.92 -11.01 -3.01
N ASN A 176 25.18 -10.72 -3.32
CA ASN A 176 25.55 -9.64 -4.21
C ASN A 176 24.98 -9.85 -5.61
N ASP A 177 24.30 -8.84 -6.15
CA ASP A 177 23.69 -8.88 -7.48
C ASP A 177 22.68 -10.02 -7.67
N GLN A 178 22.07 -10.50 -6.59
CA GLN A 178 21.10 -11.60 -6.65
C GLN A 178 19.66 -11.15 -6.41
N ALA A 179 19.44 -10.00 -5.78
CA ALA A 179 18.09 -9.59 -5.40
C ALA A 179 17.21 -9.40 -6.65
N GLY A 180 16.13 -10.18 -6.73
CA GLY A 180 15.11 -10.10 -7.79
C GLY A 180 13.71 -9.71 -7.28
N SER A 181 13.48 -9.75 -5.96
CA SER A 181 12.32 -9.15 -5.32
C SER A 181 12.61 -8.79 -3.86
N VAL A 182 11.84 -7.87 -3.30
CA VAL A 182 12.08 -7.29 -1.96
C VAL A 182 10.77 -7.09 -1.21
N ILE A 183 10.78 -7.37 0.09
CA ILE A 183 9.73 -6.95 1.01
C ILE A 183 10.36 -5.97 1.99
N VAL A 184 9.82 -4.76 2.06
CA VAL A 184 10.19 -3.76 3.05
C VAL A 184 9.09 -3.72 4.11
N ASN A 185 9.36 -4.20 5.32
CA ASN A 185 8.36 -4.18 6.38
C ASN A 185 8.44 -2.91 7.22
N GLU A 186 9.62 -2.28 7.32
CA GLU A 186 9.80 -1.08 8.15
C GLU A 186 10.80 -0.07 7.59
N GLY A 187 10.36 1.18 7.52
CA GLY A 187 11.20 2.31 7.12
C GLY A 187 11.40 2.42 5.62
N ARG A 188 12.08 3.51 5.21
CA ARG A 188 12.45 3.76 3.83
C ARG A 188 13.89 3.30 3.60
N TRP A 189 14.13 2.59 2.51
CA TRP A 189 15.42 1.98 2.21
C TRP A 189 15.94 2.45 0.87
N GLU A 190 17.22 2.79 0.80
CA GLU A 190 17.94 3.04 -0.44
C GLU A 190 18.76 1.80 -0.77
N LEU A 191 18.58 1.26 -1.98
CA LEU A 191 19.26 0.08 -2.50
C LEU A 191 20.06 0.50 -3.73
N CYS A 192 21.35 0.17 -3.78
CA CYS A 192 22.28 0.69 -4.77
C CYS A 192 22.99 -0.43 -5.56
N GLU A 193 23.38 -0.11 -6.79
CA GLU A 193 24.01 -1.05 -7.72
C GLU A 193 25.42 -1.47 -7.35
N HIS A 194 26.15 -0.65 -6.61
CA HIS A 194 27.52 -0.93 -6.25
C HIS A 194 27.66 -0.96 -4.73
N ALA A 195 28.78 -1.52 -4.27
CA ALA A 195 29.18 -1.46 -2.88
C ALA A 195 29.30 0.00 -2.40
N ASP A 196 29.22 0.18 -1.08
CA ASP A 196 29.34 1.48 -0.40
C ASP A 196 28.36 2.55 -0.94
N PHE A 197 27.16 2.14 -1.32
CA PHE A 197 26.07 3.00 -1.82
C PHE A 197 26.42 3.74 -3.11
N GLY A 198 27.27 3.13 -3.94
CA GLY A 198 27.66 3.66 -5.25
C GLY A 198 26.72 3.25 -6.39
N GLY A 199 26.88 3.91 -7.53
CA GLY A 199 26.11 3.63 -8.74
C GLY A 199 24.71 4.22 -8.69
N ARG A 200 23.79 3.65 -9.47
CA ARG A 200 22.37 4.02 -9.42
C ARG A 200 21.75 3.44 -8.14
N CYS A 201 20.86 4.21 -7.53
CA CYS A 201 20.14 3.79 -6.34
C CYS A 201 18.63 3.98 -6.55
N ILE A 202 17.85 3.10 -5.93
CA ILE A 202 16.40 3.22 -5.82
C ILE A 202 16.03 3.35 -4.36
N VAL A 203 14.95 4.08 -4.09
CA VAL A 203 14.40 4.22 -2.74
C VAL A 203 13.07 3.51 -2.67
N LEU A 204 12.98 2.53 -1.77
CA LEU A 204 11.80 1.73 -1.52
C LEU A 204 11.18 2.12 -0.19
N GLU A 205 9.87 2.35 -0.20
CA GLU A 205 9.07 2.54 1.00
C GLU A 205 8.61 1.18 1.55
N PRO A 206 7.97 1.11 2.72
CA PRO A 206 7.31 -0.10 3.16
C PRO A 206 6.36 -0.64 2.08
N GLY A 207 6.46 -1.93 1.78
CA GLY A 207 5.74 -2.53 0.66
C GLY A 207 6.34 -3.85 0.17
N ARG A 208 5.66 -4.44 -0.82
CA ARG A 208 6.01 -5.71 -1.45
C ARG A 208 6.36 -5.48 -2.92
N TYR A 209 7.64 -5.63 -3.25
CA TYR A 209 8.19 -5.41 -4.58
C TYR A 209 8.50 -6.77 -5.23
N GLU A 210 7.52 -7.33 -5.94
CA GLU A 210 7.64 -8.64 -6.62
C GLU A 210 8.68 -8.64 -7.75
N PHE A 211 9.03 -7.47 -8.27
CA PHE A 211 10.00 -7.26 -9.33
C PHE A 211 10.81 -6.01 -8.98
N LEU A 212 12.07 -6.00 -9.40
CA LEU A 212 12.99 -4.87 -9.21
C LEU A 212 13.39 -4.22 -10.53
N ASP A 213 12.80 -4.66 -11.64
CA ASP A 213 12.98 -4.11 -12.98
C ASP A 213 14.45 -3.91 -13.33
N ASP A 214 14.84 -2.68 -13.66
CA ASP A 214 16.20 -2.35 -14.04
C ASP A 214 17.23 -2.60 -12.94
N MET A 215 16.80 -2.77 -11.67
CA MET A 215 17.63 -3.11 -10.50
C MET A 215 17.63 -4.61 -10.18
N ASN A 216 16.90 -5.42 -10.95
CA ASN A 216 16.86 -6.87 -10.78
C ASN A 216 18.26 -7.46 -10.97
N ASN A 217 18.73 -8.22 -9.97
CA ASN A 217 20.04 -8.86 -9.94
C ASN A 217 21.21 -7.86 -10.09
N ARG A 218 21.07 -6.66 -9.50
CA ARG A 218 22.12 -5.63 -9.54
C ARG A 218 22.42 -5.00 -8.19
N ILE A 219 21.65 -5.34 -7.16
CA ILE A 219 21.77 -4.67 -5.87
C ILE A 219 22.99 -5.24 -5.14
N SER A 220 23.90 -4.34 -4.76
CA SER A 220 25.15 -4.66 -4.07
C SER A 220 25.24 -4.03 -2.67
N SER A 221 24.48 -2.97 -2.38
CA SER A 221 24.43 -2.35 -1.05
C SER A 221 23.06 -1.75 -0.73
N LEU A 222 22.75 -1.57 0.56
CA LEU A 222 21.50 -0.96 1.00
C LEU A 222 21.60 -0.26 2.35
N ARG A 223 20.82 0.79 2.56
CA ARG A 223 20.75 1.49 3.86
C ARG A 223 19.39 2.11 4.11
N ARG A 224 19.07 2.33 5.38
CA ARG A 224 17.87 3.04 5.80
C ARG A 224 18.06 4.54 5.57
N VAL A 225 17.11 5.15 4.89
CA VAL A 225 17.05 6.61 4.69
C VAL A 225 16.25 7.21 5.84
N ARG A 226 16.81 8.23 6.49
CA ARG A 226 16.10 8.98 7.55
C ARG A 226 15.17 10.04 6.95
#